data_AF-A0A1Z3NAU0-F1
#
_entry.id   AF-A0A1Z3NAU0-F1
#
_cell.length_a   1.000
_cell.length_b   1.000
_cell.length_c   1.000
_cell.angle_alpha   90.00
_cell.angle_beta   90.00
_cell.angle_gamma   90.00
#
_symmetry.space_group_name_H-M   'P 1'
#
loop_
_entity.id
_entity.type
_entity.pdbx_description
1 polymer ?
#
loop_
_entity_poly.entity_id
_entity_poly.type
_entity_poly.pdbx_seq_one_letter_code
_entity_poly.pdbx_strand_id
1 'polypeptide(L)'
;MRSFLIAVVIFFATTFAHAETFVEFIVVGKVWPEHKWGHVSLRVKDAETDLVFDFGRYGRMWGLFNSQGEAILRVWKNARSHLDAQREGGPVIRAIRFQATSAQAQSVLKYFEGLSGAKLYHRSADADWYHISSTVFHPINNNCVTMAIRGFMRGLPAINVNRSSYARGDGLYMWARGKARGTAYNSSTKTWKHIWWPQDLLTLLQREYVAKGLAAQKAY
;
A
#
# COMPACT_ATOMS: atom_id res chain seq x y z
N MET A 1 -56.42 42.37 -21.07
CA MET A 1 -55.63 41.29 -21.71
C MET A 1 -54.23 41.28 -21.13
N ARG A 2 -53.77 40.09 -20.74
CA ARG A 2 -52.37 39.65 -20.52
C ARG A 2 -51.66 40.08 -19.22
N SER A 3 -51.86 39.26 -18.18
CA SER A 3 -50.93 39.09 -17.07
C SER A 3 -49.75 38.22 -17.53
N PHE A 4 -48.52 38.72 -17.39
CA PHE A 4 -47.29 37.98 -17.63
C PHE A 4 -46.91 37.20 -16.37
N LEU A 5 -46.96 35.87 -16.42
CA LEU A 5 -46.32 35.00 -15.43
C LEU A 5 -44.84 34.85 -15.78
N ILE A 6 -43.97 35.32 -14.89
CA ILE A 6 -42.53 35.05 -14.94
C ILE A 6 -42.31 33.68 -14.28
N ALA A 7 -41.99 32.67 -15.08
CA ALA A 7 -41.55 31.37 -14.58
C ALA A 7 -40.10 31.49 -14.11
N VAL A 8 -39.89 31.47 -12.79
CA VAL A 8 -38.55 31.34 -12.20
C VAL A 8 -38.12 29.88 -12.33
N VAL A 9 -37.20 29.62 -13.27
CA VAL A 9 -36.54 28.31 -13.39
C VAL A 9 -35.43 28.25 -12.34
N ILE A 10 -35.71 27.56 -11.24
CA ILE A 10 -34.70 27.25 -10.22
C ILE A 10 -33.89 26.05 -10.72
N PHE A 11 -32.66 26.30 -11.18
CA PHE A 11 -31.69 25.26 -11.46
C PHE A 11 -31.18 24.68 -10.12
N PHE A 12 -31.68 23.51 -9.73
CA PHE A 12 -31.03 22.68 -8.72
C PHE A 12 -29.78 22.06 -9.35
N ALA A 13 -28.61 22.68 -9.11
CA ALA A 13 -27.33 22.03 -9.34
C ALA A 13 -27.17 20.94 -8.27
N THR A 14 -27.54 19.70 -8.59
CA THR A 14 -27.16 18.54 -7.80
C THR A 14 -25.66 18.36 -7.92
N THR A 15 -24.91 18.86 -6.93
CA THR A 15 -23.51 18.49 -6.76
C THR A 15 -23.47 17.02 -6.39
N PHE A 16 -23.31 16.14 -7.38
CA PHE A 16 -22.89 14.77 -7.12
C PHE A 16 -21.52 14.86 -6.45
N ALA A 17 -21.46 14.60 -5.15
CA ALA A 17 -20.20 14.42 -4.47
C ALA A 17 -19.50 13.23 -5.15
N HIS A 18 -18.55 13.51 -6.04
CA HIS A 18 -17.79 12.47 -6.70
C HIS A 18 -17.15 11.60 -5.62
N ALA A 19 -17.45 10.30 -5.64
CA ALA A 19 -16.86 9.37 -4.71
C ALA A 19 -15.33 9.48 -4.80
N GLU A 20 -14.69 9.76 -3.66
CA GLU A 20 -13.25 9.94 -3.59
C GLU A 20 -12.55 8.67 -4.11
N THR A 21 -11.65 8.83 -5.09
CA THR A 21 -10.86 7.73 -5.65
C THR A 21 -9.39 7.95 -5.33
N PHE A 22 -8.77 6.99 -4.65
CA PHE A 22 -7.39 7.14 -4.19
C PHE A 22 -6.67 5.80 -4.03
N VAL A 23 -5.34 5.91 -3.97
CA VAL A 23 -4.45 4.83 -3.54
C VAL A 23 -3.65 5.31 -2.34
N GLU A 24 -3.65 4.54 -1.25
CA GLU A 24 -3.13 4.94 0.05
C GLU A 24 -2.17 3.88 0.59
N PHE A 25 -0.90 4.23 0.80
CA PHE A 25 0.02 3.39 1.55
C PHE A 25 -0.31 3.50 3.04
N ILE A 26 -0.57 2.38 3.70
CA ILE A 26 -0.69 2.30 5.16
C ILE A 26 0.62 1.72 5.68
N VAL A 27 1.40 2.55 6.38
CA VAL A 27 2.69 2.19 6.96
C VAL A 27 2.56 2.06 8.48
N VAL A 28 2.80 0.85 8.97
CA VAL A 28 2.80 0.53 10.39
C VAL A 28 4.24 0.63 10.90
N GLY A 29 4.44 1.44 11.94
CA GLY A 29 5.71 1.60 12.62
C GLY A 29 6.20 0.32 13.29
N LYS A 30 7.45 0.32 13.77
CA LYS A 30 8.01 -0.82 14.49
C LYS A 30 7.45 -0.91 15.90
N VAL A 31 7.05 -2.11 16.30
CA VAL A 31 6.72 -2.46 17.68
C VAL A 31 7.37 -3.79 18.03
N TRP A 32 7.95 -3.89 19.22
CA TRP A 32 8.53 -5.14 19.71
C TRP A 32 7.51 -5.90 20.58
N PRO A 33 7.37 -7.23 20.45
CA PRO A 33 8.04 -8.15 19.52
C PRO A 33 7.27 -8.40 18.20
N GLU A 34 6.06 -7.87 18.05
CA GLU A 34 5.08 -8.23 17.00
C GLU A 34 5.43 -7.66 15.62
N HIS A 35 5.82 -6.39 15.57
CA HIS A 35 6.13 -5.65 14.34
C HIS A 35 7.58 -5.18 14.31
N LYS A 36 8.54 -6.07 14.56
CA LYS A 36 9.99 -5.74 14.65
C LYS A 36 10.52 -4.92 13.47
N TRP A 37 9.84 -5.03 12.33
CA TRP A 37 10.26 -4.52 11.04
C TRP A 37 9.33 -3.45 10.46
N GLY A 38 8.25 -3.13 11.17
CA GLY A 38 7.13 -2.38 10.61
C GLY A 38 6.41 -3.19 9.54
N HIS A 39 5.40 -2.58 8.93
CA HIS A 39 4.61 -3.22 7.89
C HIS A 39 4.06 -2.22 6.89
N VAL A 40 3.73 -2.69 5.68
CA VAL A 40 3.10 -1.87 4.66
C VAL A 40 1.95 -2.64 4.03
N SER A 41 0.79 -1.99 3.98
CA SER A 41 -0.37 -2.44 3.20
C SER A 41 -0.74 -1.34 2.20
N LEU A 42 -1.47 -1.70 1.14
CA LEU A 42 -1.94 -0.75 0.13
C LEU A 42 -3.46 -0.74 0.11
N ARG A 43 -4.06 0.40 0.43
CA ARG A 43 -5.50 0.62 0.30
C ARG A 43 -5.82 1.23 -1.05
N VAL A 44 -6.85 0.71 -1.70
CA VAL A 44 -7.37 1.24 -2.96
C VAL A 44 -8.85 1.49 -2.77
N LYS A 45 -9.26 2.72 -3.06
CA LYS A 45 -10.66 3.11 -3.01
C LYS A 45 -11.07 3.72 -4.35
N ASP A 46 -12.19 3.27 -4.87
CA ASP A 46 -12.92 3.91 -5.96
C ASP A 46 -14.43 3.95 -5.65
N ALA A 47 -15.27 4.19 -6.66
CA ALA A 47 -16.72 4.27 -6.48
C ALA A 47 -17.36 2.92 -6.08
N GLU A 48 -16.71 1.80 -6.41
CA GLU A 48 -17.29 0.46 -6.25
C GLU A 48 -16.65 -0.32 -5.11
N THR A 49 -15.39 0.00 -4.77
CA THR A 49 -14.56 -0.80 -3.88
C THR A 49 -13.75 0.05 -2.91
N ASP A 50 -13.53 -0.50 -1.72
CA ASP A 50 -12.60 0.03 -0.72
C ASP A 50 -11.88 -1.15 -0.06
N LEU A 51 -10.74 -1.53 -0.64
CA LEU A 51 -10.01 -2.73 -0.26
C LEU A 51 -8.63 -2.38 0.28
N VAL A 52 -8.15 -3.14 1.28
CA VAL A 52 -6.76 -3.08 1.73
C VAL A 52 -6.04 -4.39 1.39
N PHE A 53 -4.99 -4.27 0.59
CA PHE A 53 -4.11 -5.36 0.21
C PHE A 53 -2.93 -5.44 1.16
N ASP A 54 -2.87 -6.55 1.86
CA ASP A 54 -1.99 -6.74 3.00
C ASP A 54 -1.16 -8.01 2.81
N PHE A 55 0.08 -7.86 2.34
CA PHE A 55 0.95 -8.96 1.96
C PHE A 55 2.01 -9.25 3.02
N GLY A 56 2.13 -10.50 3.44
CA GLY A 56 3.08 -10.87 4.48
C GLY A 56 3.37 -12.36 4.56
N ARG A 57 4.23 -12.71 5.52
CA ARG A 57 4.54 -14.09 5.93
C ARG A 57 3.56 -14.56 7.00
N TYR A 58 2.29 -14.69 6.65
CA TYR A 58 1.24 -15.01 7.64
C TYR A 58 1.02 -16.51 7.86
N GLY A 59 1.69 -17.36 7.08
CA GLY A 59 1.65 -18.81 7.26
C GLY A 59 2.89 -19.31 8.00
N ARG A 60 3.37 -20.50 7.62
CA ARG A 60 4.59 -21.06 8.21
C ARG A 60 5.80 -20.17 7.90
N MET A 61 6.65 -19.93 8.91
CA MET A 61 7.89 -19.17 8.77
C MET A 61 9.12 -20.08 8.83
N TRP A 62 10.21 -19.66 8.19
CA TRP A 62 11.49 -20.37 8.19
C TRP A 62 12.68 -19.43 7.92
N GLY A 63 13.88 -20.01 7.85
CA GLY A 63 15.13 -19.29 7.63
C GLY A 63 15.68 -18.62 8.89
N LEU A 64 16.84 -17.98 8.77
CA LEU A 64 17.48 -17.30 9.90
C LEU A 64 16.52 -16.25 10.50
N PHE A 65 16.27 -16.35 11.80
CA PHE A 65 15.36 -15.48 12.56
C PHE A 65 13.93 -15.38 11.99
N ASN A 66 13.40 -16.46 11.39
CA ASN A 66 12.05 -16.48 10.79
C ASN A 66 11.86 -15.37 9.74
N SER A 67 12.92 -15.09 8.98
CA SER A 67 12.94 -14.02 8.00
C SER A 67 12.17 -14.36 6.72
N GLN A 68 11.96 -15.64 6.43
CA GLN A 68 11.20 -16.12 5.28
C GLN A 68 9.89 -16.79 5.74
N GLY A 69 8.96 -16.97 4.81
CA GLY A 69 7.72 -17.68 5.11
C GLY A 69 6.79 -17.83 3.92
N GLU A 70 5.66 -18.49 4.17
CA GLU A 70 4.59 -18.63 3.19
C GLU A 70 4.04 -17.25 2.84
N ALA A 71 4.02 -16.96 1.54
CA ALA A 71 3.52 -15.71 1.01
C ALA A 71 1.98 -15.72 1.04
N ILE A 72 1.39 -14.91 1.91
CA ILE A 72 -0.06 -14.77 2.03
C ILE A 72 -0.45 -13.33 1.74
N LEU A 73 -1.43 -13.17 0.85
CA LEU A 73 -2.13 -11.91 0.61
C LEU A 73 -3.44 -11.93 1.38
N ARG A 74 -3.61 -11.01 2.33
CA ARG A 74 -4.90 -10.72 2.96
C ARG A 74 -5.54 -9.55 2.21
N VAL A 75 -6.77 -9.74 1.76
CA VAL A 75 -7.59 -8.72 1.11
C VAL A 75 -8.68 -8.33 2.09
N TRP A 76 -8.51 -7.19 2.74
CA TRP A 76 -9.46 -6.66 3.70
C TRP A 76 -10.55 -5.88 2.97
N LYS A 77 -11.80 -6.22 3.27
CA LYS A 77 -13.02 -5.56 2.74
C LYS A 77 -13.45 -4.37 3.60
N ASN A 78 -12.81 -4.21 4.77
CA ASN A 78 -13.07 -3.14 5.71
C ASN A 78 -11.74 -2.55 6.20
N ALA A 79 -11.47 -1.29 5.83
CA ALA A 79 -10.23 -0.61 6.21
C ALA A 79 -10.12 -0.38 7.73
N ARG A 80 -11.24 -0.25 8.45
CA ARG A 80 -11.23 -0.11 9.92
C ARG A 80 -10.81 -1.41 10.59
N SER A 81 -11.37 -2.54 10.17
CA SER A 81 -10.99 -3.86 10.69
C SER A 81 -9.51 -4.14 10.44
N HIS A 82 -8.98 -3.74 9.26
CA HIS A 82 -7.54 -3.79 9.00
C HIS A 82 -6.74 -2.93 9.98
N LEU A 83 -7.10 -1.66 10.16
CA LEU A 83 -6.39 -0.75 11.08
C LEU A 83 -6.43 -1.26 12.52
N ASP A 84 -7.57 -1.78 12.98
CA ASP A 84 -7.71 -2.34 14.32
C ASP A 84 -6.82 -3.58 14.50
N ALA A 85 -6.70 -4.43 13.48
CA ALA A 85 -5.76 -5.56 13.48
C ALA A 85 -4.28 -5.13 13.47
N GLN A 86 -3.95 -3.95 12.93
CA GLN A 86 -2.58 -3.42 12.94
C GLN A 86 -2.24 -2.64 14.23
N ARG A 87 -3.23 -2.36 15.10
CA ARG A 87 -3.02 -1.59 16.34
C ARG A 87 -2.52 -2.43 17.51
N GLU A 88 -2.42 -3.75 17.36
CA GLU A 88 -1.85 -4.62 18.37
C GLU A 88 -0.42 -4.16 18.73
N GLY A 89 -0.15 -4.02 20.03
CA GLY A 89 1.12 -3.47 20.54
C GLY A 89 1.32 -1.95 20.39
N GLY A 90 0.33 -1.21 19.90
CA GLY A 90 0.32 0.26 19.85
C GLY A 90 1.32 0.93 18.87
N PRO A 91 1.51 0.42 17.63
CA PRO A 91 2.39 1.07 16.66
C PRO A 91 1.84 2.41 16.22
N VAL A 92 2.74 3.32 15.83
CA VAL A 92 2.37 4.51 15.07
C VAL A 92 2.00 4.08 13.66
N ILE A 93 0.75 4.31 13.25
CA ILE A 93 0.26 4.03 11.90
C ILE A 93 0.17 5.35 11.12
N ARG A 94 0.79 5.39 9.93
CA ARG A 94 0.73 6.54 9.02
C ARG A 94 0.20 6.10 7.67
N ALA A 95 -0.75 6.85 7.14
CA ALA A 95 -1.23 6.65 5.78
C ALA A 95 -0.82 7.80 4.87
N ILE A 96 -0.34 7.45 3.68
CA ILE A 96 0.03 8.40 2.62
C ILE A 96 -0.86 8.16 1.41
N ARG A 97 -1.70 9.15 1.11
CA ARG A 97 -2.75 9.07 0.09
C ARG A 97 -2.39 9.84 -1.16
N PHE A 98 -2.58 9.20 -2.31
CA PHE A 98 -2.49 9.78 -3.63
C PHE A 98 -3.88 9.79 -4.25
N GLN A 99 -4.32 10.96 -4.73
CA GLN A 99 -5.52 11.04 -5.56
C GLN A 99 -5.28 10.23 -6.83
N ALA A 100 -6.30 9.50 -7.26
CA ALA A 100 -6.24 8.63 -8.41
C ALA A 100 -7.49 8.76 -9.26
N THR A 101 -7.37 8.54 -10.56
CA THR A 101 -8.54 8.33 -11.41
C THR A 101 -9.06 6.90 -11.22
N SER A 102 -10.31 6.64 -11.61
CA SER A 102 -10.88 5.28 -11.58
C SER A 102 -10.01 4.30 -12.38
N ALA A 103 -9.51 4.68 -13.55
CA ALA A 103 -8.61 3.83 -14.34
C ALA A 103 -7.30 3.48 -13.62
N GLN A 104 -6.73 4.43 -12.86
CA GLN A 104 -5.52 4.19 -12.07
C GLN A 104 -5.81 3.24 -10.90
N ALA A 105 -6.88 3.47 -10.14
CA ALA A 105 -7.31 2.58 -9.05
C ALA A 105 -7.58 1.15 -9.57
N GLN A 106 -8.34 1.03 -10.66
CA GLN A 106 -8.64 -0.24 -11.32
C GLN A 106 -7.38 -0.97 -11.81
N SER A 107 -6.36 -0.25 -12.29
CA SER A 107 -5.09 -0.88 -12.64
C SER A 107 -4.34 -1.45 -11.42
N VAL A 108 -4.52 -0.87 -10.24
CA VAL A 108 -3.95 -1.42 -8.99
C VAL A 108 -4.76 -2.62 -8.52
N LEU A 109 -6.09 -2.54 -8.55
CA LEU A 109 -6.99 -3.66 -8.22
C LEU A 109 -6.69 -4.89 -9.07
N LYS A 110 -6.65 -4.74 -10.40
CA LYS A 110 -6.32 -5.81 -11.34
C LYS A 110 -4.97 -6.47 -11.07
N TYR A 111 -3.99 -5.71 -10.59
CA TYR A 111 -2.70 -6.30 -10.20
C TYR A 111 -2.85 -7.27 -9.04
N PHE A 112 -3.59 -6.91 -7.99
CA PHE A 112 -3.81 -7.79 -6.85
C PHE A 112 -4.81 -8.91 -7.13
N GLU A 113 -5.82 -8.66 -7.97
CA GLU A 113 -6.71 -9.71 -8.48
C GLU A 113 -5.91 -10.77 -9.25
N GLY A 114 -4.97 -10.36 -10.09
CA GLY A 114 -4.07 -11.28 -10.78
C GLY A 114 -3.20 -12.12 -9.82
N LEU A 115 -2.90 -11.60 -8.63
CA LEU A 115 -2.25 -12.38 -7.56
C LEU A 115 -3.24 -13.31 -6.85
N SER A 116 -4.51 -12.96 -6.78
CA SER A 116 -5.60 -13.74 -6.15
C SER A 116 -6.08 -14.96 -6.96
N GLY A 117 -5.56 -15.20 -8.16
CA GLY A 117 -5.55 -16.55 -8.77
C GLY A 117 -4.82 -17.60 -7.91
N ALA A 118 -4.17 -17.14 -6.85
CA ALA A 118 -3.78 -17.85 -5.64
C ALA A 118 -4.92 -18.67 -4.99
N LYS A 119 -4.54 -19.76 -4.31
CA LYS A 119 -5.49 -20.62 -3.59
C LYS A 119 -6.08 -19.86 -2.39
N LEU A 120 -7.41 -19.74 -2.32
CA LEU A 120 -8.10 -19.23 -1.13
C LEU A 120 -7.73 -20.10 0.08
N TYR A 121 -7.18 -19.46 1.10
CA TYR A 121 -6.69 -20.08 2.33
C TYR A 121 -7.68 -19.91 3.48
N HIS A 122 -8.24 -18.72 3.62
CA HIS A 122 -9.18 -18.38 4.69
C HIS A 122 -10.15 -17.29 4.20
N ARG A 123 -11.38 -17.31 4.70
CA ARG A 123 -12.40 -16.30 4.41
C ARG A 123 -13.15 -15.95 5.69
N SER A 124 -13.33 -14.65 5.89
CA SER A 124 -14.11 -14.06 6.98
C SER A 124 -15.00 -12.93 6.45
N ALA A 125 -15.81 -12.34 7.33
CA ALA A 125 -16.59 -11.15 6.99
C ALA A 125 -15.68 -9.96 6.60
N ASP A 126 -14.53 -9.82 7.28
CA ASP A 126 -13.64 -8.67 7.13
C ASP A 126 -12.56 -8.87 6.06
N ALA A 127 -12.14 -10.11 5.79
CA ALA A 127 -11.03 -10.38 4.89
C ALA A 127 -11.04 -11.76 4.23
N ASP A 128 -10.51 -11.82 3.01
CA ASP A 128 -10.18 -13.05 2.28
C ASP A 128 -8.65 -13.20 2.22
N TRP A 129 -8.13 -14.39 2.50
CA TRP A 129 -6.69 -14.65 2.55
C TRP A 129 -6.32 -15.66 1.47
N TYR A 130 -5.25 -15.39 0.73
CA TYR A 130 -4.84 -16.16 -0.43
C TYR A 130 -3.38 -16.57 -0.32
N HIS A 131 -3.08 -17.85 -0.55
CA HIS A 131 -1.72 -18.35 -0.69
C HIS A 131 -1.18 -18.00 -2.07
N ILE A 132 -0.17 -17.13 -2.14
CA ILE A 132 0.50 -16.84 -3.41
C ILE A 132 1.47 -17.99 -3.74
N SER A 133 0.93 -19.07 -4.30
CA SER A 133 1.62 -20.36 -4.48
C SER A 133 2.93 -20.30 -5.28
N SER A 134 3.11 -19.32 -6.15
CA SER A 134 4.30 -19.17 -6.98
C SER A 134 5.44 -18.40 -6.30
N THR A 135 5.29 -18.02 -5.03
CA THR A 135 6.27 -17.16 -4.39
C THR A 135 6.46 -17.42 -2.90
N VAL A 136 7.65 -17.06 -2.43
CA VAL A 136 8.05 -17.10 -1.01
C VAL A 136 8.15 -15.68 -0.51
N PHE A 137 7.72 -15.42 0.73
CA PHE A 137 8.03 -14.15 1.37
C PHE A 137 9.54 -14.10 1.63
N HIS A 138 10.20 -13.09 1.09
CA HIS A 138 11.63 -12.85 1.28
C HIS A 138 11.88 -11.40 1.69
N PRO A 139 12.64 -11.15 2.77
CA PRO A 139 12.75 -9.83 3.41
C PRO A 139 13.38 -8.75 2.52
N ILE A 140 14.05 -9.13 1.44
CA ILE A 140 14.74 -8.21 0.52
C ILE A 140 14.11 -8.19 -0.88
N ASN A 141 13.42 -9.26 -1.30
CA ASN A 141 13.02 -9.44 -2.71
C ASN A 141 11.50 -9.46 -2.92
N ASN A 142 10.78 -10.03 -1.97
CA ASN A 142 9.35 -10.25 -2.07
C ASN A 142 8.72 -10.12 -0.68
N ASN A 143 8.53 -8.88 -0.27
CA ASN A 143 7.99 -8.49 1.02
C ASN A 143 6.83 -7.49 0.86
N CYS A 144 6.22 -7.11 1.99
CA CYS A 144 5.10 -6.18 2.05
C CYS A 144 5.35 -4.87 1.28
N VAL A 145 6.53 -4.27 1.45
CA VAL A 145 6.94 -3.04 0.78
C VAL A 145 7.02 -3.24 -0.72
N THR A 146 7.79 -4.22 -1.19
CA THR A 146 7.97 -4.46 -2.63
C THR A 146 6.65 -4.79 -3.32
N MET A 147 5.74 -5.50 -2.66
CA MET A 147 4.44 -5.86 -3.21
C MET A 147 3.49 -4.66 -3.28
N ALA A 148 3.42 -3.86 -2.22
CA ALA A 148 2.66 -2.61 -2.21
C ALA A 148 3.16 -1.64 -3.30
N ILE A 149 4.48 -1.49 -3.42
CA ILE A 149 5.10 -0.68 -4.47
C ILE A 149 4.75 -1.21 -5.87
N ARG A 150 4.90 -2.51 -6.13
CA ARG A 150 4.58 -3.10 -7.44
C ARG A 150 3.12 -2.83 -7.81
N GLY A 151 2.18 -2.97 -6.88
CA GLY A 151 0.78 -2.66 -7.10
C GLY A 151 0.55 -1.18 -7.39
N PHE A 152 1.05 -0.29 -6.51
CA PHE A 152 0.97 1.16 -6.68
C PHE A 152 1.49 1.62 -8.05
N MET A 153 2.64 1.09 -8.48
CA MET A 153 3.28 1.45 -9.75
C MET A 153 2.53 0.98 -10.99
N ARG A 154 1.54 0.10 -10.87
CA ARG A 154 0.64 -0.25 -11.99
C ARG A 154 -0.35 0.88 -12.27
N GLY A 155 -0.91 1.50 -11.22
CA GLY A 155 -1.83 2.62 -11.38
C GLY A 155 -1.15 3.96 -11.54
N LEU A 156 -0.06 4.22 -10.82
CA LEU A 156 0.58 5.53 -10.74
C LEU A 156 2.05 5.51 -11.18
N PRO A 157 2.37 5.07 -12.41
CA PRO A 157 3.75 4.95 -12.87
C PRO A 157 4.50 6.30 -12.96
N ALA A 158 3.77 7.40 -13.19
CA ALA A 158 4.33 8.74 -13.31
C ALA A 158 4.89 9.30 -11.97
N ILE A 159 4.51 8.70 -10.83
CA ILE A 159 4.98 9.09 -9.51
C ILE A 159 6.39 8.54 -9.24
N ASN A 160 6.96 7.72 -10.12
CA ASN A 160 8.31 7.18 -9.94
C ASN A 160 9.39 8.28 -9.90
N VAL A 161 10.08 8.41 -8.77
CA VAL A 161 11.33 9.20 -8.70
C VAL A 161 12.53 8.30 -8.98
N ASN A 162 13.55 8.84 -9.66
CA ASN A 162 14.83 8.15 -9.89
C ASN A 162 15.92 8.72 -8.96
N ARG A 163 15.75 8.53 -7.65
CA ARG A 163 16.65 8.93 -6.56
C ARG A 163 16.96 7.78 -5.59
N SER A 164 18.21 7.30 -5.54
CA SER A 164 18.61 6.13 -4.75
C SER A 164 18.83 6.36 -3.26
N SER A 165 18.89 7.61 -2.80
CA SER A 165 19.25 7.98 -1.42
C SER A 165 18.32 7.42 -0.35
N TYR A 166 17.15 6.90 -0.73
CA TYR A 166 16.14 6.37 0.18
C TYR A 166 16.27 4.86 0.44
N ALA A 167 17.04 4.12 -0.37
CA ALA A 167 17.23 2.67 -0.24
C ALA A 167 18.31 2.32 0.80
N ARG A 168 18.11 2.72 2.06
CA ARG A 168 19.15 2.63 3.10
C ARG A 168 19.19 1.28 3.83
N GLY A 169 18.08 0.55 3.83
CA GLY A 169 17.90 -0.69 4.58
C GLY A 169 17.80 -0.45 6.09
N ASP A 170 17.27 0.71 6.49
CA ASP A 170 17.28 1.17 7.88
C ASP A 170 16.34 0.34 8.75
N GLY A 171 16.90 -0.61 9.49
CA GLY A 171 16.14 -1.54 10.31
C GLY A 171 16.31 -3.01 9.96
N LEU A 172 17.01 -3.31 8.86
CA LEU A 172 17.50 -4.67 8.60
C LEU A 172 18.62 -5.03 9.57
N TYR A 173 18.70 -6.31 9.94
CA TYR A 173 19.87 -6.89 10.60
C TYR A 173 21.14 -6.60 9.78
N MET A 174 22.29 -6.53 10.44
CA MET A 174 23.57 -6.20 9.80
C MET A 174 23.85 -7.04 8.55
N TRP A 175 23.63 -8.36 8.60
CA TRP A 175 23.81 -9.26 7.47
C TRP A 175 22.83 -8.99 6.32
N ALA A 176 21.56 -8.73 6.62
CA ALA A 176 20.53 -8.45 5.63
C ALA A 176 20.74 -7.07 5.00
N ARG A 177 21.20 -6.09 5.78
CA ARG A 177 21.59 -4.76 5.31
C ARG A 177 22.79 -4.83 4.36
N GLY A 178 23.76 -5.68 4.65
CA GLY A 178 24.90 -5.94 3.75
C GLY A 178 24.46 -6.53 2.41
N LYS A 179 23.59 -7.55 2.41
CA LYS A 179 23.02 -8.14 1.17
C LYS A 179 22.17 -7.14 0.40
N ALA A 180 21.29 -6.42 1.10
CA ALA A 180 20.48 -5.33 0.58
C ALA A 180 21.37 -4.29 -0.13
N ARG A 181 22.42 -3.79 0.53
CA ARG A 181 23.38 -2.84 -0.09
C ARG A 181 24.20 -3.46 -1.23
N GLY A 182 24.53 -4.75 -1.17
CA GLY A 182 25.24 -5.47 -2.23
C GLY A 182 24.39 -5.74 -3.47
N THR A 183 23.06 -5.74 -3.34
CA THR A 183 22.13 -5.75 -4.48
C THR A 183 21.84 -4.35 -5.03
N ALA A 184 22.43 -3.30 -4.44
CA ALA A 184 22.10 -1.91 -4.77
C ALA A 184 23.04 -1.30 -5.83
N TYR A 185 22.38 -0.76 -6.85
CA TYR A 185 22.68 0.52 -7.51
C TYR A 185 23.50 0.53 -8.81
N ASN A 186 22.78 0.92 -9.87
CA ASN A 186 23.25 1.81 -10.93
C ASN A 186 22.34 3.05 -10.89
N SER A 187 22.94 4.25 -10.90
CA SER A 187 22.30 5.58 -10.93
C SER A 187 21.24 5.82 -12.00
N SER A 188 21.06 4.91 -12.95
CA SER A 188 20.04 4.97 -14.00
C SER A 188 18.73 4.23 -13.68
N THR A 189 18.57 3.63 -12.48
CA THR A 189 17.43 2.72 -12.20
C THR A 189 16.35 3.27 -11.26
N LYS A 190 15.09 2.88 -11.55
CA LYS A 190 13.83 3.27 -10.87
C LYS A 190 13.87 3.04 -9.35
N THR A 191 13.89 4.10 -8.53
CA THR A 191 14.06 4.05 -7.05
C THR A 191 13.15 3.09 -6.35
N TRP A 192 11.88 3.07 -6.76
CA TRP A 192 10.84 2.28 -6.12
C TRP A 192 11.16 0.78 -6.12
N LYS A 193 11.97 0.27 -7.08
CA LYS A 193 12.41 -1.13 -7.10
C LYS A 193 13.41 -1.49 -5.99
N HIS A 194 14.00 -0.48 -5.37
CA HIS A 194 15.10 -0.62 -4.40
C HIS A 194 14.70 -0.23 -2.98
N ILE A 195 13.43 0.11 -2.76
CA ILE A 195 12.88 0.32 -1.42
C ILE A 195 12.33 -1.01 -0.93
N TRP A 196 12.90 -1.53 0.16
CA TRP A 196 12.54 -2.83 0.71
C TRP A 196 11.99 -2.75 2.12
N TRP A 197 11.99 -1.55 2.71
CA TRP A 197 11.70 -1.35 4.11
C TRP A 197 10.59 -0.33 4.37
N PRO A 198 9.67 -0.58 5.33
CA PRO A 198 8.57 0.33 5.63
C PRO A 198 9.04 1.74 5.97
N GLN A 199 10.11 1.88 6.78
CA GLN A 199 10.63 3.18 7.18
C GLN A 199 11.29 3.95 6.01
N ASP A 200 11.98 3.23 5.13
CA ASP A 200 12.60 3.81 3.93
C ASP A 200 11.51 4.30 2.98
N LEU A 201 10.46 3.50 2.78
CA LEU A 201 9.29 3.87 2.00
C LEU A 201 8.62 5.11 2.58
N LEU A 202 8.34 5.13 3.90
CA LEU A 202 7.72 6.28 4.56
C LEU A 202 8.56 7.55 4.38
N THR A 203 9.88 7.44 4.53
CA THR A 203 10.80 8.58 4.38
C THR A 203 10.74 9.14 2.95
N LEU A 204 10.77 8.27 1.94
CA LEU A 204 10.60 8.67 0.54
C LEU A 204 9.23 9.33 0.34
N LEU A 205 8.17 8.69 0.83
CA LEU A 205 6.80 9.17 0.66
C LEU A 205 6.61 10.58 1.23
N GLN A 206 7.12 10.79 2.45
CA GLN A 206 7.03 12.07 3.14
C GLN A 206 7.84 13.17 2.46
N ARG A 207 9.09 12.88 2.06
CA ARG A 207 9.98 13.90 1.51
C ARG A 207 9.70 14.25 0.06
N GLU A 208 9.31 13.27 -0.76
CA GLU A 208 9.16 13.47 -2.19
C GLU A 208 7.73 13.82 -2.60
N TYR A 209 6.71 13.43 -1.82
CA TYR A 209 5.31 13.69 -2.18
C TYR A 209 4.56 14.52 -1.15
N VAL A 210 4.63 14.18 0.15
CA VAL A 210 3.89 14.96 1.17
C VAL A 210 4.44 16.37 1.30
N ALA A 211 5.76 16.53 1.47
CA ALA A 211 6.41 17.83 1.60
C ALA A 211 6.25 18.72 0.36
N LYS A 212 5.90 18.13 -0.80
CA LYS A 212 5.65 18.85 -2.05
C LYS A 212 4.17 19.04 -2.37
N GLY A 213 3.26 18.66 -1.46
CA GLY A 213 1.81 18.76 -1.67
C GLY A 213 1.24 17.79 -2.72
N LEU A 214 1.98 16.75 -3.10
CA LEU A 214 1.57 15.75 -4.09
C LEU A 214 0.83 14.55 -3.47
N ALA A 215 0.87 14.43 -2.15
CA ALA A 215 0.17 13.39 -1.39
C ALA A 215 -0.27 13.94 -0.03
N ALA A 216 -1.37 13.41 0.50
CA ALA A 216 -1.85 13.74 1.83
C ALA A 216 -1.37 12.70 2.86
N GLN A 217 -1.02 13.14 4.06
CA GLN A 217 -0.68 12.24 5.17
C GLN A 217 -1.77 12.27 6.24
N LYS A 218 -2.11 11.10 6.77
CA LYS A 218 -2.95 10.92 7.96
C LYS A 218 -2.24 10.02 8.98
N ALA A 219 -2.43 10.31 10.26
CA ALA A 219 -2.06 9.43 11.37
C ALA A 219 -3.32 8.77 11.95
N TYR A 220 -3.19 7.53 12.45
CA TYR A 220 -4.28 6.74 13.02
C TYR A 220 -3.97 6.25 14.42
#